data_AF-A0A8E8GTT4-F1
#
_entry.id   AF-A0A8E8GTT4-F1
#
_cell.length_a   1.000
_cell.length_b   1.000
_cell.length_c   1.000
_cell.angle_alpha   90.00
_cell.angle_beta   90.00
_cell.angle_gamma   90.00
#
_symmetry.space_group_name_H-M   'P 1'
#
loop_
_entity.id
_entity.type
_entity.pdbx_description
1 polymer ?
#
loop_
_entity_poly.entity_id
_entity_poly.type
_entity_poly.pdbx_seq_one_letter_code
_entity_poly.pdbx_strand_id
1 'polypeptide(L)'
;MVNLFSVFDPSSSLITNWTSLILVTLLLPQTFWVMGSKASSILSMVCSKLHSEFKILVNQDLTPGLTKIFIAMLLLIATNNAMGLLPYTFTATSHLAPSMAMSLPLWLGLMLYGWFNHTKHMLAHLVPQSTPPVLMPFMVVIETVSNLIRPLTLAVRLTANMIAGHLIMTLLGNQMADNSMIMSGFVLLVTQVTLLILESAVALIQSYVFTVLACLYSSEVN
;
A
#
# COMPACT_ATOMS: atom_id res chain seq x y z
N MET A 1 3.21 -32.73 6.67
CA MET A 1 2.25 -31.68 6.32
C MET A 1 2.92 -30.36 6.66
N VAL A 2 3.57 -29.73 5.68
CA VAL A 2 4.08 -28.37 5.91
C VAL A 2 2.84 -27.50 5.98
N ASN A 3 2.58 -26.88 7.14
CA ASN A 3 1.44 -25.98 7.28
C ASN A 3 1.58 -24.89 6.23
N LEU A 4 0.54 -24.66 5.43
CA LEU A 4 0.58 -23.65 4.37
C LEU A 4 0.98 -22.26 4.89
N PHE A 5 0.66 -21.99 6.16
CA PHE A 5 1.01 -20.76 6.85
C PHE A 5 2.49 -20.64 7.27
N SER A 6 3.29 -21.70 7.15
CA SER A 6 4.72 -21.63 7.50
C SER A 6 5.51 -20.66 6.64
N VAL A 7 4.98 -20.29 5.47
CA VAL A 7 5.59 -19.27 4.59
C VAL A 7 5.48 -17.87 5.19
N PHE A 8 4.51 -17.66 6.08
CA PHE A 8 4.32 -16.40 6.81
C PHE A 8 5.01 -16.39 8.18
N ASP A 9 5.68 -17.47 8.60
CA ASP A 9 6.32 -17.53 9.91
C ASP A 9 7.61 -16.68 9.93
N PRO A 10 7.68 -15.61 10.75
CA PRO A 10 8.81 -14.69 10.75
C PRO A 10 10.09 -15.28 11.37
N SER A 11 9.98 -16.42 12.08
CA SER A 11 11.05 -17.06 12.85
C SER A 11 11.76 -18.21 12.13
N SER A 12 11.50 -18.41 10.83
CA SER A 12 11.95 -19.60 10.09
C SER A 12 13.42 -19.59 9.66
N SER A 13 14.16 -18.47 9.79
CA SER A 13 15.59 -18.41 9.41
C SER A 13 16.48 -17.50 10.31
N LEU A 14 17.78 -17.80 10.35
CA LEU A 14 18.83 -17.13 11.16
C LEU A 14 19.11 -15.67 10.75
N ILE A 15 18.69 -15.27 9.55
CA ILE A 15 18.71 -13.89 9.08
C ILE A 15 17.25 -13.47 9.08
N THR A 16 16.85 -12.65 10.04
CA THR A 16 15.44 -12.27 10.27
C THR A 16 14.75 -11.99 8.94
N ASN A 17 13.60 -12.63 8.70
CA ASN A 17 12.77 -12.41 7.51
C ASN A 17 12.44 -10.91 7.27
N TRP A 18 12.53 -10.12 8.32
CA TRP A 18 12.49 -8.64 8.33
C TRP A 18 13.62 -7.94 7.54
N THR A 19 14.71 -8.63 7.19
CA THR A 19 15.78 -8.09 6.34
C THR A 19 15.32 -7.80 4.91
N SER A 20 14.24 -8.44 4.44
CA SER A 20 13.64 -8.12 3.12
C SER A 20 13.19 -6.66 3.05
N LEU A 21 12.72 -6.11 4.17
CA LEU A 21 12.28 -4.72 4.27
C LEU A 21 13.45 -3.73 4.15
N ILE A 22 14.64 -4.11 4.62
CA ILE A 22 15.87 -3.33 4.46
C ILE A 22 16.35 -3.41 3.00
N LEU A 23 16.30 -4.60 2.40
CA LEU A 23 16.72 -4.81 1.00
C LEU A 23 15.96 -3.93 0.02
N VAL A 24 14.68 -3.66 0.30
CA VAL A 24 13.82 -2.81 -0.54
C VAL A 24 14.31 -1.36 -0.60
N THR A 25 14.91 -0.85 0.49
CA THR A 25 15.47 0.51 0.49
C THR A 25 16.76 0.62 -0.32
N LEU A 26 17.50 -0.49 -0.51
CA LEU A 26 18.70 -0.57 -1.35
C LEU A 26 18.37 -0.68 -2.84
N LEU A 27 17.21 -1.23 -3.20
CA LEU A 27 16.77 -1.35 -4.60
C LEU A 27 16.39 0.01 -5.22
N LEU A 28 16.11 1.02 -4.41
CA LEU A 28 15.86 2.36 -4.92
C LEU A 28 17.17 2.98 -5.41
N PRO A 29 17.25 3.40 -6.68
CA PRO A 29 18.51 3.86 -7.24
C PRO A 29 19.00 5.11 -6.50
N GLN A 30 20.09 4.97 -5.76
CA GLN A 30 20.73 6.07 -5.03
C GLN A 30 21.52 6.95 -6.00
N THR A 31 21.20 8.25 -6.04
CA THR A 31 21.91 9.23 -6.86
C THR A 31 23.19 9.68 -6.15
N PHE A 32 24.20 8.82 -6.09
CA PHE A 32 25.50 9.19 -5.51
C PHE A 32 26.39 9.99 -6.46
N TRP A 33 26.11 9.99 -7.77
CA TRP A 33 26.97 10.58 -8.80
C TRP A 33 26.23 11.69 -9.57
N VAL A 34 27.00 12.68 -10.04
CA VAL A 34 26.51 13.84 -10.82
C VAL A 34 25.79 13.42 -12.10
N MET A 35 26.19 12.29 -12.70
CA MET A 35 25.44 11.64 -13.76
C MET A 35 24.65 10.46 -13.17
N GLY A 36 23.33 10.54 -13.25
CA GLY A 36 22.44 9.44 -12.86
C GLY A 36 22.56 8.25 -13.81
N SER A 37 22.41 7.04 -13.25
CA SER A 37 22.24 5.81 -14.04
C SER A 37 20.95 5.86 -14.87
N LYS A 38 20.86 5.08 -15.95
CA LYS A 38 19.63 4.96 -16.76
C LYS A 38 18.40 4.58 -15.93
N ALA A 39 18.59 3.75 -14.90
CA ALA A 39 17.52 3.38 -13.97
C ALA A 39 17.08 4.58 -13.12
N SER A 40 18.02 5.38 -12.60
CA SER A 40 17.71 6.60 -11.85
C SER A 40 17.03 7.67 -12.71
N SER A 41 17.39 7.79 -14.00
CA SER A 41 16.75 8.75 -14.90
C SER A 41 15.31 8.32 -15.25
N ILE A 42 15.08 7.03 -15.50
CA ILE A 42 13.71 6.50 -15.68
C ILE A 42 12.88 6.73 -14.41
N LEU A 43 13.42 6.40 -13.23
CA LEU A 43 12.73 6.63 -11.97
C LEU A 43 12.41 8.13 -11.76
N SER A 44 13.36 9.01 -12.06
CA SER A 44 13.15 10.46 -11.96
C SER A 44 12.05 10.98 -12.89
N MET A 45 11.91 10.39 -14.09
CA MET A 45 10.85 10.70 -15.03
C MET A 45 9.47 10.21 -14.55
N VAL A 46 9.42 9.04 -13.91
CA VAL A 46 8.19 8.53 -13.29
C VAL A 46 7.79 9.42 -12.12
N CYS A 47 8.74 9.75 -11.23
CA CYS A 47 8.49 10.63 -10.08
C CYS A 47 8.02 12.03 -10.50
N SER A 48 8.57 12.61 -11.58
CA SER A 48 8.15 13.94 -12.03
C SER A 48 6.73 13.95 -12.63
N LYS A 49 6.33 12.90 -13.36
CA LYS A 49 4.95 12.73 -13.84
C LYS A 49 3.96 12.51 -12.69
N LEU A 50 4.30 11.66 -11.73
CA LEU A 50 3.46 11.46 -10.54
C LEU A 50 3.32 12.76 -9.73
N HIS A 51 4.38 13.55 -9.65
CA HIS A 51 4.32 14.85 -8.98
C HIS A 51 3.34 15.82 -9.66
N SER A 52 3.30 15.88 -10.99
CA SER A 52 2.31 16.72 -11.67
C SER A 52 0.88 16.26 -11.43
N GLU A 53 0.62 14.94 -11.43
CA GLU A 53 -0.72 14.39 -11.15
C GLU A 53 -1.16 14.70 -9.71
N PHE A 54 -0.31 14.42 -8.72
CA PHE A 54 -0.65 14.72 -7.32
C PHE A 54 -0.79 16.21 -7.06
N LYS A 55 -0.06 17.07 -7.79
CA LYS A 55 -0.22 18.52 -7.70
C LYS A 55 -1.56 19.01 -8.27
N ILE A 56 -2.19 18.26 -9.18
CA ILE A 56 -3.54 18.57 -9.65
C ILE A 56 -4.57 18.16 -8.58
N LEU A 57 -4.37 17.01 -7.92
CA LEU A 57 -5.29 16.55 -6.86
C LEU A 57 -5.21 17.39 -5.58
N VAL A 58 -4.01 17.73 -5.12
CA VAL A 58 -3.86 18.62 -3.97
C VAL A 58 -3.87 20.05 -4.51
N ASN A 59 -5.02 20.72 -4.42
CA ASN A 59 -5.20 22.11 -4.84
C ASN A 59 -4.01 22.99 -4.39
N GLN A 60 -3.66 23.99 -5.23
CA GLN A 60 -2.37 24.71 -5.28
C GLN A 60 -1.76 25.24 -3.97
N ASP A 61 -2.50 25.28 -2.87
CA ASP A 61 -2.11 25.90 -1.59
C ASP A 61 -1.36 24.96 -0.64
N LEU A 62 -1.09 23.70 -1.04
CA LEU A 62 -0.40 22.75 -0.17
C LEU A 62 1.04 23.16 0.15
N THR A 63 1.46 22.78 1.36
CA THR A 63 2.83 22.90 1.84
C THR A 63 3.84 22.35 0.81
N PRO A 64 4.92 23.09 0.49
CA PRO A 64 5.88 22.71 -0.54
C PRO A 64 6.71 21.50 -0.09
N GLY A 65 6.16 20.30 -0.24
CA GLY A 65 6.83 19.06 0.17
C GLY A 65 5.91 17.85 0.33
N LEU A 66 4.61 18.06 0.54
CA LEU A 66 3.67 16.99 0.86
C LEU A 66 3.50 15.99 -0.30
N THR A 67 3.51 16.48 -1.53
CA THR A 67 3.51 15.66 -2.75
C THR A 67 4.74 14.74 -2.84
N LYS A 68 5.91 15.16 -2.34
CA LYS A 68 7.12 14.32 -2.33
C LYS A 68 7.00 13.19 -1.30
N ILE A 69 6.34 13.44 -0.16
CA ILE A 69 6.07 12.40 0.86
C ILE A 69 5.17 11.32 0.26
N PHE A 70 4.10 11.70 -0.46
CA PHE A 70 3.22 10.73 -1.11
C PHE A 70 3.94 9.90 -2.18
N ILE A 71 4.80 10.52 -2.99
CA ILE A 71 5.59 9.78 -4.00
C ILE A 71 6.56 8.81 -3.32
N ALA A 72 7.22 9.21 -2.23
CA ALA A 72 8.11 8.33 -1.48
C ALA A 72 7.36 7.12 -0.89
N MET A 73 6.16 7.34 -0.34
CA MET A 73 5.30 6.28 0.17
C MET A 73 4.82 5.34 -0.94
N LEU A 74 4.41 5.88 -2.10
CA LEU A 74 4.03 5.07 -3.28
C LEU A 74 5.17 4.13 -3.65
N LEU A 75 6.36 4.70 -3.82
CA LEU A 75 7.52 3.97 -4.28
C LEU A 75 7.94 2.89 -3.27
N LEU A 76 7.92 3.20 -1.97
CA LEU A 76 8.21 2.25 -0.90
C LEU A 76 7.23 1.07 -0.89
N ILE A 77 5.93 1.33 -1.03
CA ILE A 77 4.91 0.27 -1.02
C ILE A 77 5.01 -0.59 -2.28
N ALA A 78 5.18 0.05 -3.45
CA ALA A 78 5.29 -0.64 -4.72
C ALA A 78 6.49 -1.60 -4.76
N THR A 79 7.67 -1.16 -4.29
CA THR A 79 8.86 -2.01 -4.28
C THR A 79 8.79 -3.13 -3.24
N ASN A 80 8.19 -2.88 -2.06
CA ASN A 80 7.97 -3.94 -1.08
C ASN A 80 7.02 -5.02 -1.60
N ASN A 81 5.91 -4.63 -2.24
CA ASN A 81 4.96 -5.59 -2.80
C ASN A 81 5.57 -6.36 -3.99
N ALA A 82 6.31 -5.68 -4.87
CA ALA A 82 7.00 -6.33 -5.99
C ALA A 82 8.05 -7.34 -5.53
N MET A 83 8.82 -7.02 -4.48
CA MET A 83 9.80 -7.95 -3.90
C MET A 83 9.12 -9.19 -3.29
N GLY A 84 7.94 -9.00 -2.71
CA GLY A 84 7.15 -10.08 -2.12
C GLY A 84 6.55 -11.09 -3.12
N LEU A 85 6.48 -10.73 -4.40
CA LEU A 85 6.02 -11.63 -5.46
C LEU A 85 7.11 -12.58 -5.97
N LEU A 86 8.38 -12.34 -5.60
CA LEU A 86 9.48 -13.20 -6.00
C LEU A 86 9.42 -14.54 -5.27
N PRO A 87 9.81 -15.64 -5.92
CA PRO A 87 9.81 -16.95 -5.27
C PRO A 87 10.81 -16.95 -4.10
N TYR A 88 10.40 -17.59 -3.00
CA TYR A 88 11.20 -17.78 -1.77
C TYR A 88 11.59 -16.50 -1.03
N THR A 89 10.98 -15.35 -1.34
CA THR A 89 11.14 -14.13 -0.56
C THR A 89 10.04 -14.00 0.49
N PHE A 90 10.40 -13.54 1.68
CA PHE A 90 9.41 -13.25 2.71
C PHE A 90 8.70 -11.93 2.40
N THR A 91 7.37 -12.00 2.27
CA THR A 91 6.47 -10.86 2.05
C THR A 91 6.26 -10.09 3.35
N ALA A 92 7.10 -9.11 3.65
CA ALA A 92 6.93 -8.32 4.87
C ALA A 92 5.57 -7.59 4.93
N THR A 93 5.00 -7.22 3.78
CA THR A 93 3.67 -6.57 3.67
C THR A 93 2.48 -7.50 3.88
N SER A 94 2.70 -8.82 4.06
CA SER A 94 1.63 -9.75 4.46
C SER A 94 1.23 -9.57 5.93
N HIS A 95 2.14 -9.12 6.79
CA HIS A 95 1.81 -8.85 8.18
C HIS A 95 1.16 -7.47 8.35
N LEU A 96 0.18 -7.41 9.25
CA LEU A 96 -0.54 -6.17 9.55
C LEU A 96 0.35 -5.10 10.18
N ALA A 97 1.36 -5.50 10.94
CA ALA A 97 2.26 -4.56 11.64
C ALA A 97 2.95 -3.54 10.72
N PRO A 98 3.70 -3.94 9.66
CA PRO A 98 4.34 -2.98 8.76
C PRO A 98 3.35 -2.14 7.96
N SER A 99 2.21 -2.70 7.52
CA SER A 99 1.19 -1.92 6.80
C SER A 99 0.50 -0.88 7.69
N MET A 100 0.20 -1.22 8.95
CA MET A 100 -0.28 -0.26 9.95
C MET A 100 0.77 0.80 10.27
N ALA A 101 2.04 0.43 10.39
CA ALA A 101 3.13 1.36 10.66
C ALA A 101 3.31 2.40 9.53
N MET A 102 2.92 2.10 8.29
CA MET A 102 2.90 3.08 7.21
C MET A 102 1.63 3.95 7.21
N SER A 103 0.46 3.35 7.45
CA SER A 103 -0.83 4.06 7.34
C SER A 103 -1.15 4.95 8.54
N LEU A 104 -0.84 4.50 9.76
CA LEU A 104 -1.28 5.14 10.98
C LEU A 104 -0.55 6.48 11.24
N PRO A 105 0.79 6.58 11.08
CA PRO A 105 1.49 7.86 11.22
C PRO A 105 1.07 8.88 10.17
N LEU A 106 0.80 8.45 8.93
CA LEU A 106 0.35 9.33 7.86
C LEU A 106 -1.02 9.93 8.19
N TRP A 107 -1.97 9.11 8.65
CA TRP A 107 -3.28 9.59 9.07
C TRP A 107 -3.20 10.48 10.32
N LEU A 108 -2.46 10.06 11.36
CA LEU A 108 -2.28 10.88 12.57
C LEU A 108 -1.66 12.25 12.24
N GLY A 109 -0.65 12.28 11.36
CA GLY A 109 -0.02 13.52 10.93
C GLY A 109 -1.01 14.48 10.24
N LEU A 110 -1.85 13.98 9.34
CA LEU A 110 -2.88 14.76 8.67
C LEU A 110 -3.96 15.26 9.64
N MET A 111 -4.41 14.41 10.56
CA MET A 111 -5.42 14.79 11.56
C MET A 111 -4.92 15.85 12.53
N LEU A 112 -3.69 15.70 13.04
CA LEU A 112 -3.07 16.70 13.90
C LEU A 112 -2.93 18.04 13.17
N TYR A 113 -2.47 18.02 11.91
CA TYR A 113 -2.39 19.22 11.08
C TYR A 113 -3.76 19.92 10.94
N GLY A 114 -4.83 19.16 10.66
CA GLY A 114 -6.20 19.69 10.59
C GLY A 114 -6.68 20.32 11.90
N TRP A 115 -6.36 19.70 13.03
CA TRP A 115 -6.73 20.20 14.36
C TRP A 115 -6.02 21.48 14.72
N PHE A 116 -4.75 21.63 14.35
CA PHE A 116 -4.01 22.85 14.69
C PHE A 116 -4.33 24.03 13.76
N ASN A 117 -4.48 23.80 12.46
CA ASN A 117 -4.60 24.89 11.49
C ASN A 117 -6.04 25.29 11.18
N HIS A 118 -6.97 24.33 11.10
CA HIS A 118 -8.34 24.55 10.62
C HIS A 118 -9.40 23.93 11.54
N THR A 119 -9.32 24.21 12.84
CA THR A 119 -10.26 23.70 13.89
C THR A 119 -11.74 23.82 13.49
N LYS A 120 -12.17 25.00 13.03
CA LYS A 120 -13.58 25.27 12.72
C LYS A 120 -14.05 24.54 11.46
N HIS A 121 -13.22 24.48 10.43
CA HIS A 121 -13.55 23.82 9.17
C HIS A 121 -13.70 22.31 9.38
N MET A 122 -12.77 21.72 10.14
CA MET A 122 -12.82 20.29 10.39
C MET A 122 -13.97 19.89 11.32
N LEU A 123 -14.32 20.70 12.32
CA LEU A 123 -15.52 20.45 13.12
C LEU A 123 -16.81 20.59 12.29
N ALA A 124 -16.84 21.50 11.31
CA ALA A 124 -17.97 21.65 10.40
C ALA A 124 -18.11 20.45 9.44
N HIS A 125 -17.00 19.84 9.02
CA HIS A 125 -17.01 18.64 8.17
C HIS A 125 -17.66 17.42 8.85
N LEU A 126 -17.73 17.37 10.18
CA LEU A 126 -18.39 16.27 10.91
C LEU A 126 -19.92 16.25 10.74
N VAL A 127 -20.52 17.35 10.24
CA VAL A 127 -21.96 17.43 10.01
C VAL A 127 -22.20 17.73 8.53
N PRO A 128 -22.81 16.80 7.76
CA PRO A 128 -23.16 17.10 6.38
C PRO A 128 -24.21 18.22 6.34
N GLN A 129 -24.01 19.15 5.40
CA GLN A 129 -24.94 20.25 5.16
C GLN A 129 -26.34 19.69 4.84
N SER A 130 -27.37 20.31 5.40
CA SER A 130 -28.81 19.96 5.26
C SER A 130 -29.37 18.81 6.13
N THR A 131 -28.69 18.38 7.21
CA THR A 131 -29.27 17.37 8.12
C THR A 131 -30.34 17.96 9.06
N PRO A 132 -31.49 17.27 9.26
CA PRO A 132 -32.50 17.70 10.23
C PRO A 132 -31.96 17.61 11.67
N PRO A 133 -32.36 18.51 12.58
CA PRO A 133 -31.70 18.69 13.87
C PRO A 133 -31.75 17.46 14.78
N VAL A 134 -32.75 16.60 14.62
CA VAL A 134 -32.92 15.38 15.42
C VAL A 134 -31.87 14.30 15.07
N LEU A 135 -31.40 14.24 13.81
CA LEU A 135 -30.43 13.23 13.36
C LEU A 135 -28.97 13.70 13.46
N MET A 136 -28.73 15.00 13.70
CA MET A 136 -27.37 15.57 13.80
C MET A 136 -26.43 14.82 14.76
N PRO A 137 -26.81 14.47 16.00
CA PRO A 137 -25.87 13.80 16.92
C PRO A 137 -25.47 12.40 16.46
N PHE A 138 -26.37 11.68 15.78
CA PHE A 138 -26.07 10.34 15.26
C PHE A 138 -25.11 10.39 14.07
N MET A 139 -25.28 11.38 13.17
CA MET A 139 -24.39 11.59 12.03
C MET A 139 -22.95 11.91 12.46
N VAL A 140 -22.78 12.76 13.48
CA VAL A 140 -21.45 13.08 14.02
C VAL A 140 -20.74 11.83 14.54
N VAL A 141 -21.45 10.95 15.26
CA VAL A 141 -20.87 9.70 15.75
C VAL A 141 -20.41 8.82 14.58
N ILE A 142 -21.24 8.65 13.55
CA ILE A 142 -20.86 7.85 12.38
C ILE A 142 -19.64 8.43 11.68
N GLU A 143 -19.58 9.75 11.50
CA GLU A 143 -18.46 10.40 10.80
C GLU A 143 -17.16 10.36 11.62
N THR A 144 -17.24 10.46 12.95
CA THR A 144 -16.06 10.25 13.80
C THR A 144 -15.54 8.81 13.71
N VAL A 145 -16.44 7.82 13.66
CA VAL A 145 -16.08 6.40 13.50
C VAL A 145 -15.52 6.14 12.09
N SER A 146 -16.12 6.71 11.05
CA SER A 146 -15.65 6.57 9.65
C SER A 146 -14.23 7.11 9.48
N ASN A 147 -13.92 8.24 10.13
CA ASN A 147 -12.58 8.83 10.10
C ASN A 147 -11.54 7.94 10.81
N LEU A 148 -11.88 7.30 11.93
CA LEU A 148 -10.99 6.37 12.63
C LEU A 148 -10.75 5.06 11.87
N ILE A 149 -11.76 4.56 11.14
CA ILE A 149 -11.67 3.30 10.37
C ILE A 149 -10.83 3.48 9.09
N ARG A 150 -10.69 4.71 8.59
CA ARG A 150 -9.97 5.07 7.36
C ARG A 150 -8.53 4.48 7.28
N PRO A 151 -7.61 4.73 8.24
CA PRO A 151 -6.27 4.13 8.19
C PRO A 151 -6.29 2.60 8.36
N LEU A 152 -7.24 2.07 9.12
CA LEU A 152 -7.38 0.63 9.33
C LEU A 152 -7.75 -0.07 8.01
N THR A 153 -8.74 0.44 7.29
CA THR A 153 -9.18 -0.15 6.00
C THR A 153 -8.08 -0.09 4.95
N LEU A 154 -7.29 0.98 4.93
CA LEU A 154 -6.16 1.16 4.02
C LEU A 154 -5.07 0.10 4.28
N ALA A 155 -4.70 -0.10 5.54
CA ALA A 155 -3.70 -1.09 5.95
C ALA A 155 -4.17 -2.52 5.69
N VAL A 156 -5.41 -2.85 6.08
CA VAL A 156 -5.99 -4.19 5.86
C VAL A 156 -6.04 -4.52 4.37
N ARG A 157 -6.44 -3.58 3.51
CA ARG A 157 -6.49 -3.79 2.06
C ARG A 157 -5.13 -4.21 1.49
N LEU A 158 -4.03 -3.60 1.97
CA LEU A 158 -2.70 -3.94 1.51
C LEU A 158 -2.32 -5.37 1.94
N THR A 159 -2.54 -5.71 3.20
CA THR A 159 -2.21 -7.04 3.73
C THR A 159 -3.05 -8.15 3.12
N ALA A 160 -4.36 -7.95 2.99
CA ALA A 160 -5.28 -8.96 2.49
C ALA A 160 -4.95 -9.35 1.06
N ASN A 161 -4.64 -8.38 0.19
CA ASN A 161 -4.28 -8.65 -1.20
C ASN A 161 -2.97 -9.47 -1.30
N MET A 162 -1.97 -9.15 -0.48
CA MET A 162 -0.69 -9.88 -0.47
C MET A 162 -0.82 -11.28 0.15
N ILE A 163 -1.58 -11.45 1.23
CA ILE A 163 -1.83 -12.77 1.84
C ILE A 163 -2.63 -13.66 0.89
N ALA A 164 -3.74 -13.14 0.35
CA ALA A 164 -4.66 -13.92 -0.49
C ALA A 164 -3.97 -14.41 -1.76
N GLY A 165 -3.22 -13.53 -2.44
CA GLY A 165 -2.49 -13.92 -3.63
C GLY A 165 -1.47 -15.03 -3.35
N HIS A 166 -0.62 -14.82 -2.36
CA HIS A 166 0.40 -15.81 -2.01
C HIS A 166 -0.19 -17.15 -1.56
N LEU A 167 -1.31 -17.14 -0.85
CA LEU A 167 -2.04 -18.35 -0.45
C LEU A 167 -2.61 -19.10 -1.67
N ILE A 168 -3.18 -18.38 -2.64
CA ILE A 168 -3.71 -19.00 -3.87
C ILE A 168 -2.56 -19.59 -4.71
N MET A 169 -1.46 -18.86 -4.85
CA MET A 169 -0.29 -19.30 -5.62
C MET A 169 0.37 -20.55 -5.00
N THR A 170 0.42 -20.64 -3.67
CA THR A 170 0.97 -21.83 -2.97
C THR A 170 0.04 -23.04 -3.04
N LEU A 171 -1.28 -22.83 -2.93
CA LEU A 171 -2.27 -23.91 -3.11
C LEU A 171 -2.20 -24.53 -4.51
N LEU A 172 -2.18 -23.69 -5.55
CA LEU A 172 -2.06 -24.16 -6.93
C LEU A 172 -0.69 -24.80 -7.18
N GLY A 173 0.38 -24.24 -6.63
CA GLY A 173 1.72 -24.83 -6.68
C GLY A 173 1.78 -26.25 -6.11
N ASN A 174 1.12 -26.51 -4.97
CA ASN A 174 1.06 -27.85 -4.38
C ASN A 174 0.23 -28.81 -5.24
N GLN A 175 -0.89 -28.36 -5.81
CA GLN A 175 -1.68 -29.17 -6.74
C GLN A 175 -0.92 -29.51 -8.03
N MET A 176 0.03 -28.68 -8.48
CA MET A 176 0.94 -29.02 -9.58
C MET A 176 1.82 -30.21 -9.22
N ALA A 177 2.36 -30.23 -8.00
CA ALA A 177 3.31 -31.24 -7.56
C ALA A 177 2.66 -32.63 -7.42
N ASP A 178 1.39 -32.67 -7.00
CA ASP A 178 0.66 -33.93 -6.78
C ASP A 178 0.08 -34.53 -8.07
N ASN A 179 -0.24 -33.70 -9.08
CA ASN A 179 -0.85 -34.16 -10.34
C ASN A 179 0.21 -34.57 -11.38
N SER A 180 0.44 -35.87 -11.51
CA SER A 180 1.41 -36.46 -12.46
C SER A 180 0.97 -36.47 -13.94
N MET A 181 -0.27 -36.07 -14.25
CA MET A 181 -0.79 -36.06 -15.62
C MET A 181 -0.28 -34.83 -16.40
N ILE A 182 0.41 -35.08 -17.52
CA ILE A 182 1.05 -34.05 -18.36
C ILE A 182 0.04 -33.00 -18.88
N MET A 183 -1.17 -33.44 -19.25
CA MET A 183 -2.19 -32.53 -19.80
C MET A 183 -2.80 -31.60 -18.74
N SER A 184 -3.08 -32.11 -17.52
CA SER A 184 -3.55 -31.28 -16.41
C SER A 184 -2.44 -30.35 -15.88
N GLY A 185 -1.19 -30.82 -15.93
CA GLY A 185 -0.03 -30.01 -15.58
C GLY A 185 0.16 -28.78 -16.49
N PHE A 186 -0.06 -28.93 -17.80
CA PHE A 186 0.05 -27.77 -18.70
C PHE A 186 -1.01 -26.70 -18.41
N VAL A 187 -2.28 -27.10 -18.21
CA VAL A 187 -3.36 -26.17 -17.90
C VAL A 187 -3.08 -25.42 -16.60
N LEU A 188 -2.63 -26.13 -15.56
CA LEU A 188 -2.45 -25.52 -14.24
C LEU A 188 -1.19 -24.63 -14.19
N LEU A 189 -0.17 -24.91 -15.02
CA LEU A 189 0.96 -23.99 -15.24
C LEU A 189 0.52 -22.70 -15.93
N VAL A 190 -0.34 -22.78 -16.94
CA VAL A 190 -0.92 -21.58 -17.57
C VAL A 190 -1.68 -20.75 -16.54
N THR A 191 -2.50 -21.39 -15.68
CA THR A 191 -3.21 -20.66 -14.62
C THR A 191 -2.26 -19.96 -13.65
N GLN A 192 -1.17 -20.61 -13.24
CA GLN A 192 -0.16 -20.03 -12.35
C GLN A 192 0.52 -18.81 -12.96
N VAL A 193 0.87 -18.86 -14.25
CA VAL A 193 1.46 -17.71 -14.95
C VAL A 193 0.47 -16.56 -15.05
N THR A 194 -0.80 -16.84 -15.37
CA THR A 194 -1.83 -15.79 -15.43
C THR A 194 -2.08 -15.13 -14.08
N LEU A 195 -2.05 -15.90 -12.99
CA LEU A 195 -2.20 -15.37 -11.63
C LEU A 195 -1.01 -14.51 -11.21
N LEU A 196 0.22 -14.91 -11.56
CA LEU A 196 1.40 -14.07 -11.30
C LEU A 196 1.30 -12.70 -12.00
N ILE A 197 0.81 -12.68 -13.25
CA ILE A 197 0.57 -11.44 -13.99
C ILE A 197 -0.49 -10.60 -13.27
N LEU A 198 -1.60 -11.22 -12.86
CA LEU A 198 -2.67 -10.54 -12.13
C LEU A 198 -2.17 -9.93 -10.82
N GLU A 199 -1.42 -10.69 -10.01
CA GLU A 199 -0.92 -10.21 -8.72
C GLU A 199 0.11 -9.10 -8.89
N SER A 200 0.96 -9.16 -9.91
CA SER A 200 1.88 -8.06 -10.22
C SER A 200 1.14 -6.75 -10.55
N ALA A 201 0.00 -6.84 -11.26
CA ALA A 201 -0.86 -5.69 -11.53
C ALA A 201 -1.55 -5.19 -10.25
N VAL A 202 -2.10 -6.09 -9.44
CA VAL A 202 -2.76 -5.75 -8.16
C VAL A 202 -1.77 -5.09 -7.18
N ALA A 203 -0.53 -5.57 -7.11
CA ALA A 203 0.52 -5.00 -6.26
C ALA A 203 0.82 -3.53 -6.60
N LEU A 204 0.90 -3.19 -7.90
CA LEU A 204 1.09 -1.83 -8.37
C LEU A 204 -0.15 -0.96 -8.12
N ILE A 205 -1.34 -1.45 -8.49
CA ILE A 205 -2.61 -0.71 -8.30
C ILE A 205 -2.85 -0.41 -6.82
N GLN A 206 -2.55 -1.35 -5.94
CA GLN A 206 -2.75 -1.18 -4.50
C GLN A 206 -1.87 -0.07 -3.91
N SER A 207 -0.61 0.03 -4.36
CA SER A 207 0.27 1.14 -3.97
C SER A 207 -0.25 2.49 -4.45
N TYR A 208 -0.80 2.55 -5.66
CA TYR A 208 -1.37 3.76 -6.25
C TYR A 208 -2.63 4.20 -5.50
N VAL A 209 -3.60 3.30 -5.30
CA VAL A 209 -4.85 3.58 -4.58
C VAL A 209 -4.57 4.04 -3.14
N PHE A 210 -3.56 3.44 -2.47
CA PHE A 210 -3.14 3.88 -1.14
C PHE A 210 -2.78 5.37 -1.13
N THR A 211 -1.94 5.79 -2.08
CA THR A 211 -1.46 7.18 -2.14
C THR A 211 -2.51 8.17 -2.64
N VAL A 212 -3.38 7.79 -3.57
CA VAL A 212 -4.46 8.65 -4.05
C VAL A 212 -5.48 8.92 -2.94
N LEU A 213 -5.84 7.90 -2.14
CA LEU A 213 -6.73 8.10 -0.99
C LEU A 213 -6.07 9.01 0.06
N ALA A 214 -4.79 8.79 0.37
CA ALA A 214 -4.04 9.68 1.26
C ALA A 214 -4.00 11.13 0.76
N CYS A 215 -3.83 11.31 -0.55
CA CYS A 215 -3.86 12.60 -1.24
C CYS A 215 -5.22 13.28 -1.09
N LEU A 216 -6.31 12.56 -1.37
CA LEU A 216 -7.68 13.05 -1.23
C LEU A 216 -7.99 13.43 0.23
N TYR A 217 -7.57 12.62 1.20
CA TYR A 217 -7.74 12.94 2.62
C TYR A 217 -6.98 14.19 3.03
N SER A 218 -5.80 14.45 2.44
CA SER A 218 -5.10 15.71 2.69
C SER A 218 -5.84 16.93 2.12
N SER A 219 -6.56 16.76 1.00
CA SER A 219 -7.38 17.82 0.41
C SER A 219 -8.68 18.08 1.18
N GLU A 220 -9.25 17.08 1.86
CA GLU A 220 -10.45 17.23 2.70
C GLU A 220 -10.18 17.97 4.02
N VAL A 221 -8.97 17.85 4.56
CA VAL A 221 -8.60 18.43 5.86
C VAL A 221 -8.32 19.94 5.76
N ASN A 222 -7.98 20.43 4.56
CA ASN A 222 -7.86 21.86 4.27
C ASN A 222 -9.24 22.45 3.96
#